data_AF-A0A139BVH1-F1
#
_entry.id   AF-A0A139BVH1-F1
#
_cell.length_a   1.000
_cell.length_b   1.000
_cell.length_c   1.000
_cell.angle_alpha   90.00
_cell.angle_beta   90.00
_cell.angle_gamma   90.00
#
_symmetry.space_group_name_H-M   'P 1'
#
loop_
_entity.id
_entity.type
_entity.pdbx_description
1 polymer ?
#
loop_
_entity_poly.entity_id
_entity_poly.type
_entity_poly.pdbx_seq_one_letter_code
_entity_poly.pdbx_strand_id
1 'polypeptide(L)' 'MLIAIAVVVYLLLKSYRKNSPAQDRPGAEDMVRCAHCGIHIPKSESINAGGNYFCGPEHRDAYRK' A
#
# COMPACT_ATOMS: atom_id res chain seq x y z
N MET A 1 13.45 -9.18 22.62
CA MET A 1 12.34 -9.63 21.75
C MET A 1 11.52 -8.47 21.20
N LEU A 2 11.06 -7.49 22.00
CA LEU A 2 10.24 -6.36 21.49
C LEU A 2 10.94 -5.49 20.44
N ILE A 3 12.25 -5.27 20.58
CA ILE A 3 13.03 -4.45 19.65
C ILE A 3 13.10 -5.10 18.26
N ALA A 4 13.23 -6.42 18.18
CA ALA A 4 13.25 -7.14 16.91
C ALA A 4 11.90 -7.01 16.17
N ILE A 5 10.79 -7.10 16.90
CA ILE A 5 9.44 -6.92 16.34
C ILE A 5 9.27 -5.48 15.82
N ALA A 6 9.68 -4.48 16.61
CA ALA A 6 9.63 -3.08 16.19
C ALA A 6 10.48 -2.82 14.95
N VAL A 7 11.66 -3.43 14.85
CA VAL A 7 12.54 -3.33 13.67
C VAL A 7 11.91 -3.99 12.46
N VAL A 8 11.33 -5.18 12.60
CA VAL A 8 10.65 -5.88 11.50
C VAL A 8 9.45 -5.07 11.00
N VAL A 9 8.60 -4.57 11.90
CA VAL A 9 7.44 -3.73 11.55
C VAL A 9 7.89 -2.42 10.89
N TYR A 10 8.92 -1.77 11.43
CA TYR A 10 9.48 -0.55 10.86
C TYR A 10 10.09 -0.79 9.48
N LEU A 11 10.79 -1.91 9.27
CA LEU A 11 11.38 -2.25 7.97
C LEU A 11 10.32 -2.63 6.94
N LEU A 12 9.25 -3.32 7.33
CA LEU A 12 8.10 -3.58 6.46
C LEU A 12 7.41 -2.27 6.06
N LEU A 13 7.11 -1.39 7.02
CA LEU A 13 6.52 -0.06 6.76
C LEU A 13 7.44 0.84 5.92
N LYS A 14 8.75 0.79 6.17
CA LYS A 14 9.74 1.60 5.44
C LYS A 14 9.95 1.10 4.02
N SER A 15 9.96 -0.21 3.80
CA SER A 15 9.98 -0.80 2.45
C SER A 15 8.70 -0.43 1.69
N TYR A 16 7.57 -0.41 2.40
CA TYR A 16 6.29 0.07 1.89
C TYR A 16 6.32 1.55 1.49
N ARG A 17 6.94 2.42 2.30
CA ARG A 17 7.11 3.86 2.00
C ARG A 17 8.19 4.15 0.95
N LYS A 18 9.10 3.21 0.68
CA LYS A 18 10.23 3.42 -0.26
C LYS A 18 9.88 3.07 -1.71
N ASN A 19 8.71 2.50 -1.96
CA ASN A 19 8.28 2.10 -3.29
C ASN A 19 7.46 3.18 -4.03
N SER A 20 7.50 4.43 -3.58
CA SER A 20 6.99 5.55 -4.36
C SER A 20 8.05 5.95 -5.40
N PRO A 21 7.89 5.66 -6.70
CA PRO A 21 8.60 6.43 -7.70
C PRO A 21 8.10 7.87 -7.57
N ALA A 22 9.02 8.77 -7.27
CA ALA A 22 8.76 10.20 -7.22
C ALA A 22 8.12 10.62 -8.54
N GLN A 23 6.81 10.94 -8.53
CA GLN A 23 6.24 11.81 -9.53
C GLN A 23 5.87 13.12 -8.85
N ASP A 24 6.89 13.98 -8.81
CA ASP A 24 6.80 15.41 -9.01
C ASP A 24 5.41 15.88 -9.47
N ARG A 25 4.56 16.34 -8.54
CA ARG A 25 3.65 17.51 -8.65
C ARG A 25 2.70 17.66 -7.44
N PRO A 26 2.44 18.92 -6.99
CA PRO A 26 1.49 19.23 -5.94
C PRO A 26 0.06 19.27 -6.51
N GLY A 27 -0.57 18.10 -6.63
CA GLY A 27 -2.00 17.98 -6.92
C GLY A 27 -2.55 16.89 -6.02
N ALA A 28 -3.60 17.19 -5.26
CA ALA A 28 -4.21 16.23 -4.35
C ALA A 28 -4.65 14.98 -5.15
N GLU A 29 -3.93 13.87 -4.94
CA GLU A 29 -4.28 12.60 -5.55
C GLU A 29 -5.51 11.99 -4.85
N ASP A 30 -6.37 11.33 -5.61
CA ASP A 30 -7.54 10.63 -5.08
C ASP A 30 -7.07 9.48 -4.17
N MET A 31 -7.42 9.52 -2.88
CA MET A 31 -7.04 8.48 -1.93
C MET A 31 -8.08 7.37 -1.96
N VAL A 32 -7.65 6.15 -2.27
CA VAL A 32 -8.50 4.96 -2.31
C VAL A 32 -8.14 4.02 -1.16
N ARG A 33 -9.13 3.25 -0.70
CA ARG A 33 -8.97 2.31 0.40
C ARG A 33 -8.67 0.91 -0.13
N CYS A 34 -7.66 0.26 0.41
CA CYS A 34 -7.39 -1.14 0.11
C CYS A 34 -8.53 -2.04 0.63
N ALA A 35 -9.12 -2.87 -0.24
CA ALA A 35 -10.21 -3.78 0.15
C ALA A 35 -9.78 -4.92 1.09
N HIS A 36 -8.49 -5.26 1.14
CA HIS A 36 -7.95 -6.32 1.99
C HIS A 36 -7.49 -5.78 3.36
N CYS A 37 -6.65 -4.75 3.38
CA CYS A 37 -6.04 -4.24 4.62
C CYS A 37 -6.73 -2.99 5.19
N GLY A 38 -7.61 -2.35 4.42
CA GLY A 38 -8.33 -1.16 4.84
C GLY A 38 -7.49 0.12 4.90
N ILE A 39 -6.22 0.09 4.48
CA ILE A 39 -5.33 1.26 4.45
C ILE A 39 -5.69 2.21 3.31
N HIS A 40 -5.54 3.51 3.54
CA HIS A 40 -5.73 4.54 2.50
C HIS A 40 -4.41 4.79 1.79
N ILE A 41 -4.42 4.64 0.47
CA ILE A 41 -3.28 4.86 -0.40
C ILE A 41 -3.70 5.72 -1.61
N PRO A 42 -2.78 6.45 -2.24
CA PRO A 42 -3.09 7.19 -3.44
C PRO A 42 -3.49 6.24 -4.58
N LYS A 43 -4.49 6.62 -5.37
CA LYS A 43 -5.04 5.82 -6.47
C LYS A 43 -3.99 5.43 -7.51
N SER A 44 -3.01 6.30 -7.73
CA SER A 44 -1.84 6.08 -8.61
C SER A 44 -0.96 4.90 -8.17
N GLU A 45 -0.83 4.68 -6.86
CA GLU A 45 -0.06 3.56 -6.28
C GLU A 45 -0.93 2.32 -6.04
N SER A 46 -2.26 2.46 -6.18
CA SER A 46 -3.20 1.37 -5.99
C SER A 46 -3.33 0.47 -7.21
N ILE A 47 -3.48 -0.82 -6.98
CA ILE A 47 -3.81 -1.80 -8.01
C ILE A 47 -5.32 -1.96 -8.02
N ASN A 48 -5.96 -1.63 -9.15
CA ASN A 48 -7.37 -1.92 -9.35
C ASN A 48 -7.54 -3.37 -9.85
N ALA A 49 -8.39 -4.15 -9.19
CA ALA A 49 -8.82 -5.44 -9.69
C ALA A 49 -10.30 -5.65 -9.40
N GLY A 50 -11.08 -5.84 -10.48
CA GLY A 50 -12.51 -6.12 -10.38
C GLY A 50 -13.32 -5.05 -9.65
N GLY A 51 -12.92 -3.77 -9.76
CA GLY A 51 -13.60 -2.65 -9.09
C GLY A 51 -13.14 -2.39 -7.65
N ASN A 52 -12.24 -3.22 -7.11
CA ASN A 52 -11.63 -3.02 -5.80
C ASN A 52 -10.19 -2.50 -5.95
N TYR A 53 -9.75 -1.69 -4.98
CA TYR A 53 -8.38 -1.16 -4.92
C TYR A 53 -7.55 -1.95 -3.92
N PHE A 54 -6.28 -2.18 -4.25
CA PHE A 54 -5.32 -2.92 -3.43
C PHE A 54 -4.01 -2.18 -3.34
N CYS A 55 -3.38 -2.23 -2.18
CA CYS A 55 -2.11 -1.56 -1.95
C CYS A 55 -0.90 -2.40 -2.40
N GLY A 56 -1.13 -3.56 -3.02
CA GLY A 56 -0.10 -4.40 -3.63
C GLY A 56 -0.69 -5.64 -4.29
N PRO A 57 0.10 -6.36 -5.11
CA PRO A 57 -0.35 -7.55 -5.81
C PRO A 57 -0.65 -8.69 -4.81
N GLU A 58 0.14 -8.82 -3.75
CA GLU A 58 -0.10 -9.83 -2.69
C GLU A 58 -1.50 -9.73 -2.09
N HIS A 59 -1.97 -8.52 -1.79
CA HIS A 59 -3.31 -8.30 -1.25
C HIS A 59 -4.42 -8.47 -2.28
N ARG A 60 -4.15 -8.11 -3.54
CA ARG A 60 -5.08 -8.40 -4.65
C ARG A 60 -5.26 -9.91 -4.82
N ASP A 61 -4.16 -10.65 -4.85
CA ASP A 61 -4.15 -12.09 -5.06
C ASP A 61 -4.74 -12.84 -3.85
N ALA A 62 -4.51 -12.36 -2.63
CA ALA A 62 -5.19 -12.84 -1.42
C ALA A 62 -6.70 -12.59 -1.43
N TYR A 63 -7.18 -11.50 -2.05
CA TYR A 63 -8.60 -11.18 -2.16
C TYR A 63 -9.32 -11.92 -3.30
N ARG A 64 -8.58 -12.29 -4.36
CA ARG A 64 -9.13 -13.02 -5.52
C ARG A 64 -9.31 -14.52 -5.23
N LYS A 65 -8.68 -15.02 -4.17
CA LYS A 65 -8.63 -16.44 -3.83
C LYS A 65 -9.63 -16.78 -2.74
#